data_AF-A0A1B8DZ73-F1
#
_entry.id   AF-A0A1B8DZ73-F1
#
_cell.length_a   1.000
_cell.length_b   1.000
_cell.length_c   1.000
_cell.angle_alpha   90.00
_cell.angle_beta   90.00
_cell.angle_gamma   90.00
#
_symmetry.space_group_name_H-M   'P 1'
#
loop_
_entity.id
_entity.type
_entity.pdbx_description
1 polymer ?
#
loop_
_entity_poly.entity_id
_entity_poly.type
_entity_poly.pdbx_seq_one_letter_code
_entity_poly.pdbx_strand_id
1 'polypeptide(L)'
;MLFSKVLPLAVFAGLATAHYVARFTTIRGDKFDITTDRCVNFEKSQPIYDNLEVTNHIVCELFSDRDCRRKVEKAYEGVYLITNVEFESVQCSGRK
;
A
#
# COMPACT_ATOMS: atom_id res chain seq x y z
N MET A 1 -1.14 -33.27 -47.84
CA MET A 1 -1.49 -33.20 -46.40
C MET A 1 -0.45 -32.33 -45.72
N LEU A 2 -0.80 -31.11 -45.33
CA LEU A 2 0.12 -30.17 -44.67
C LEU A 2 -0.25 -30.12 -43.19
N PHE A 3 0.56 -30.72 -42.32
CA PHE A 3 0.36 -30.68 -40.87
C PHE A 3 0.89 -29.36 -40.33
N SER A 4 -0.02 -28.44 -40.02
CA SER A 4 0.30 -27.20 -39.32
C SER A 4 0.50 -27.52 -37.84
N LYS A 5 1.77 -27.54 -37.40
CA LYS A 5 2.16 -27.63 -35.98
C LYS A 5 1.90 -26.28 -35.32
N VAL A 6 0.72 -26.12 -34.75
CA VAL A 6 0.41 -24.97 -33.89
C VAL A 6 1.08 -25.21 -32.53
N LEU A 7 2.14 -24.46 -32.24
CA LEU A 7 2.75 -24.45 -30.91
C LEU A 7 1.78 -23.80 -29.91
N PRO A 8 1.53 -24.42 -28.73
CA PRO A 8 0.76 -23.76 -27.70
C PRO A 8 1.64 -22.66 -27.10
N LEU A 9 1.27 -21.41 -27.35
CA LEU A 9 1.83 -20.27 -26.63
C LEU A 9 1.35 -20.36 -25.18
N ALA A 10 2.13 -21.03 -24.32
CA ALA A 10 1.94 -21.00 -22.88
C ALA A 10 2.23 -19.57 -22.41
N VAL A 11 1.17 -18.77 -22.24
CA VAL A 11 1.23 -17.48 -21.56
C VAL A 11 1.50 -17.78 -20.09
N PHE A 12 2.76 -17.66 -19.68
CA PHE A 12 3.12 -17.58 -18.27
C PHE A 12 2.59 -16.25 -17.73
N ALA A 13 1.37 -16.28 -17.18
CA ALA A 13 0.88 -15.22 -16.33
C ALA A 13 1.73 -15.24 -15.05
N GLY A 14 2.80 -14.45 -15.04
CA GLY A 14 3.62 -14.25 -13.85
C GLY A 14 2.77 -13.58 -12.77
N LEU A 15 2.46 -14.33 -11.71
CA LEU A 15 1.95 -13.76 -10.46
C LEU A 15 3.04 -12.90 -9.84
N ALA A 16 3.03 -11.60 -10.14
CA ALA A 16 3.85 -10.64 -9.42
C ALA A 16 3.32 -10.57 -7.97
N THR A 17 4.02 -11.21 -7.04
CA THR A 17 3.77 -11.03 -5.61
C THR A 17 4.23 -9.64 -5.23
N ALA A 18 3.31 -8.68 -5.15
CA ALA A 18 3.63 -7.35 -4.66
C ALA A 18 4.02 -7.44 -3.17
N HIS A 19 5.27 -7.12 -2.84
CA HIS A 19 5.72 -6.96 -1.46
C HIS A 19 5.32 -5.56 -0.99
N TYR A 20 4.39 -5.48 -0.04
CA TYR A 20 3.97 -4.22 0.57
C TYR A 20 4.80 -3.92 1.83
N VAL A 21 5.02 -2.63 2.08
CA VAL A 21 5.65 -2.10 3.31
C VAL A 21 4.60 -1.65 4.34
N ALA A 22 3.41 -1.30 3.86
CA ALA A 22 2.25 -1.06 4.69
C ALA A 22 0.96 -1.37 3.94
N ARG A 23 -0.11 -1.65 4.67
CA ARG A 23 -1.44 -1.94 4.13
C ARG A 23 -2.50 -1.19 4.92
N PHE A 24 -3.27 -0.40 4.20
CA PHE A 24 -4.47 0.24 4.72
C PHE A 24 -5.67 -0.68 4.49
N THR A 25 -6.55 -0.81 5.48
CA THR A 25 -7.74 -1.66 5.40
C THR A 25 -8.98 -0.91 5.89
N THR A 26 -10.05 -0.94 5.09
CA THR A 26 -11.37 -0.38 5.46
C THR A 26 -12.16 -1.36 6.32
N ILE A 27 -13.23 -0.88 6.96
CA ILE A 27 -14.16 -1.72 7.74
C ILE A 27 -14.82 -2.81 6.89
N ARG A 28 -14.92 -2.59 5.57
CA ARG A 28 -15.47 -3.56 4.61
C ARG A 28 -14.43 -4.59 4.16
N GLY A 29 -13.17 -4.40 4.55
CA GLY A 29 -12.05 -5.28 4.20
C GLY A 29 -11.34 -4.91 2.90
N ASP A 30 -11.64 -3.75 2.31
CA ASP A 30 -10.91 -3.27 1.12
C ASP A 30 -9.48 -2.92 1.53
N LYS A 31 -8.50 -3.30 0.70
CA LYS A 31 -7.07 -3.18 1.01
C LYS A 31 -6.39 -2.24 0.03
N PHE A 32 -5.49 -1.42 0.56
CA PHE A 32 -4.60 -0.57 -0.24
C PHE A 32 -3.17 -0.72 0.25
N ASP A 33 -2.31 -1.21 -0.63
CA ASP A 33 -0.93 -1.57 -0.32
C ASP A 33 0.03 -0.44 -0.70
N ILE A 34 0.85 -0.02 0.26
CA ILE A 34 2.02 0.83 0.02
C ILE A 34 3.19 -0.08 -0.31
N THR A 35 3.78 0.09 -1.48
CA THR A 35 4.90 -0.75 -1.98
C THR A 35 6.18 0.04 -2.21
N THR A 36 6.19 1.32 -1.84
CA THR A 36 7.30 2.26 -2.06
C THR A 36 7.65 3.01 -0.78
N ASP A 37 8.87 3.51 -0.72
CA ASP A 37 9.36 4.41 0.32
C ASP A 37 9.13 5.90 0.02
N ARG A 38 8.59 6.19 -1.17
CA ARG A 38 8.21 7.54 -1.60
C ARG A 38 6.90 7.96 -0.96
N CYS A 39 6.67 9.27 -0.93
CA CYS A 39 5.39 9.81 -0.53
C CYS A 39 4.27 9.31 -1.46
N VAL A 40 3.22 8.75 -0.87
CA VAL A 40 2.01 8.31 -1.58
C VAL A 40 0.88 9.25 -1.20
N ASN A 41 0.36 9.95 -2.22
CA ASN A 41 -0.81 10.80 -2.08
C ASN A 41 -2.07 9.98 -2.25
N PHE A 42 -3.02 10.25 -1.38
CA PHE A 42 -4.33 9.64 -1.40
C PHE A 42 -5.33 10.46 -2.23
N GLU A 43 -6.35 9.80 -2.79
CA GLU A 43 -7.42 10.49 -3.51
C GLU A 43 -8.45 11.05 -2.52
N LYS A 44 -9.02 12.22 -2.82
CA LYS A 44 -10.06 12.84 -1.97
C LYS A 44 -11.32 11.99 -1.83
N SER A 45 -11.60 11.12 -2.81
CA SER A 45 -12.78 10.25 -2.87
C SER A 45 -12.54 8.84 -2.35
N GLN A 46 -11.35 8.53 -1.85
CA GLN A 46 -11.02 7.19 -1.42
C GLN A 46 -11.73 6.83 -0.10
N PRO A 47 -11.89 5.53 0.21
CA PRO A 47 -12.57 5.11 1.43
C PRO A 47 -11.83 5.54 2.70
N ILE A 48 -12.57 5.68 3.79
CA ILE A 48 -12.01 5.86 5.13
C ILE A 48 -11.36 4.54 5.52
N TYR A 49 -10.07 4.58 5.82
CA TYR A 49 -9.32 3.43 6.29
C TYR A 49 -9.37 3.37 7.81
N ASP A 50 -9.64 2.19 8.34
CA ASP A 50 -9.76 1.96 9.77
C ASP A 50 -8.45 1.46 10.36
N ASN A 51 -7.73 0.64 9.60
CA ASN A 51 -6.50 0.01 10.05
C ASN A 51 -5.33 0.32 9.12
N LEU A 52 -4.17 0.53 9.74
CA LEU A 52 -2.86 0.57 9.10
C LEU A 52 -2.00 -0.55 9.65
N GLU A 53 -1.67 -1.51 8.80
CA GLU A 53 -0.68 -2.55 9.07
C GLU A 53 0.67 -2.10 8.50
N VAL A 54 1.72 -2.11 9.31
CA VAL A 54 3.09 -1.77 8.92
C VAL A 54 3.98 -2.99 9.10
N THR A 55 4.75 -3.32 8.07
CA THR A 55 5.59 -4.52 8.08
C THR A 55 6.86 -4.33 8.93
N ASN A 56 7.53 -5.44 9.23
CA ASN A 56 8.68 -5.47 10.13
C ASN A 56 9.82 -4.55 9.67
N HIS A 57 10.47 -3.85 10.60
CA HIS A 57 11.52 -2.86 10.33
C HIS A 57 11.10 -1.66 9.49
N ILE A 58 9.79 -1.42 9.30
CA ILE A 58 9.26 -0.24 8.62
C ILE A 58 8.66 0.73 9.64
N VAL A 59 8.74 2.02 9.33
CA VAL A 59 8.04 3.10 10.01
C VAL A 59 7.26 3.88 8.96
N CYS A 60 5.99 4.12 9.22
CA CYS A 60 5.13 4.94 8.36
C CYS A 60 4.69 6.21 9.08
N GLU A 61 4.79 7.32 8.38
CA GLU A 61 4.32 8.63 8.83
C GLU A 61 3.11 9.02 8.00
N LEU A 62 2.04 9.45 8.67
CA LEU A 62 0.84 9.99 8.04
C LEU A 62 0.89 11.51 8.08
N PHE A 63 0.39 12.14 7.02
CA PHE A 63 0.46 13.58 6.83
C PHE A 63 -0.91 14.16 6.49
N SER A 64 -1.22 15.34 7.04
CA SER A 64 -2.48 16.07 6.80
C SER A 64 -2.54 16.78 5.45
N ASP A 65 -1.41 16.88 4.74
CA ASP A 65 -1.33 17.47 3.43
C ASP A 65 -0.87 16.45 2.39
N ARG A 66 -1.09 16.80 1.12
CA ARG A 66 -0.43 16.13 0.00
C ARG A 66 1.06 16.45 0.01
N ASP A 67 1.85 15.48 -0.45
CA ASP A 67 3.30 15.55 -0.61
C ASP A 67 4.11 15.45 0.70
N CYS A 68 3.51 14.91 1.76
CA CYS A 68 4.19 14.49 2.98
C CYS A 68 5.00 15.59 3.71
N ARG A 69 4.40 16.77 3.95
CA ARG A 69 5.12 17.88 4.63
C ARG A 69 4.65 18.14 6.06
N ARG A 70 3.37 17.91 6.37
CA ARG A 70 2.72 18.17 7.66
C ARG A 70 2.31 16.87 8.33
N LYS A 71 3.28 16.26 9.01
CA LYS A 71 3.09 15.01 9.75
C LYS A 71 2.04 15.16 10.85
N VAL A 72 1.18 14.16 10.97
CA VAL A 72 0.13 14.07 12.01
C VAL A 72 0.29 12.84 12.89
N GLU A 73 0.74 11.71 12.34
CA GLU A 73 0.81 10.45 13.07
C GLU A 73 2.05 9.65 12.65
N LYS A 74 2.53 8.77 13.53
CA LYS A 74 3.67 7.89 13.25
C LYS A 74 3.40 6.47 13.74
N ALA A 75 3.33 5.54 12.80
CA ALA A 75 3.17 4.11 13.07
C ALA A 75 4.51 3.38 12.91
N TYR A 76 4.86 2.57 13.91
CA TYR A 76 5.97 1.61 13.82
C TYR A 76 5.43 0.30 13.25
N GLU A 77 6.25 -0.76 13.23
CA GLU A 77 5.76 -2.10 12.89
C GLU A 77 4.58 -2.53 13.78
N GLY A 78 3.57 -3.14 13.16
CA GLY A 78 2.34 -3.56 13.84
C GLY A 78 1.07 -3.10 13.15
N VAL A 79 -0.07 -3.25 13.84
CA VAL A 79 -1.39 -2.86 13.34
C VAL A 79 -1.95 -1.72 14.20
N TYR A 80 -2.37 -0.64 13.55
CA TYR A 80 -2.84 0.58 14.18
C TYR A 80 -4.26 0.90 13.75
N LEU A 81 -5.11 1.26 14.71
CA LEU A 81 -6.41 1.85 14.42
C LEU A 81 -6.21 3.33 14.08
N ILE A 82 -6.64 3.75 12.89
CA ILE A 82 -6.45 5.11 12.35
C ILE A 82 -7.77 5.81 12.02
N THR A 83 -8.89 5.30 12.53
CA THR A 83 -10.25 5.83 12.29
C THR A 83 -10.44 7.29 12.66
N ASN A 84 -9.63 7.81 13.58
CA ASN A 84 -9.68 9.20 14.04
C ASN A 84 -8.54 10.08 13.51
N VAL A 85 -7.75 9.57 12.56
CA VAL A 85 -6.61 10.29 11.98
C VAL A 85 -7.03 10.86 10.64
N GLU A 86 -7.00 12.19 10.52
CA GLU A 86 -7.18 12.87 9.24
C GLU A 86 -5.84 12.96 8.50
N PHE A 87 -5.73 12.31 7.34
CA PHE A 87 -4.52 12.30 6.53
C PHE A 87 -4.83 12.34 5.03
N GLU A 88 -3.89 12.90 4.26
CA GLU A 88 -3.94 13.02 2.79
C GLU A 88 -2.73 12.35 2.10
N SER A 89 -1.69 11.99 2.85
CA SER A 89 -0.55 11.23 2.32
C SER A 89 0.15 10.37 3.37
N VAL A 90 0.91 9.39 2.91
CA VAL A 90 1.74 8.50 3.73
C VAL A 90 3.14 8.39 3.15
N GLN A 91 4.14 8.33 4.03
CA GLN A 91 5.48 7.92 3.67
C GLN A 91 5.98 6.83 4.60
N CYS A 92 6.42 5.71 4.04
CA CYS A 92 6.99 4.60 4.78
C CYS A 92 8.49 4.50 4.51
N SER A 93 9.29 4.16 5.50
CA SER A 93 10.74 4.01 5.33
C SER A 93 11.32 2.98 6.31
N GLY A 94 12.50 2.46 5.99
CA GLY A 94 13.21 1.55 6.88
C GLY A 94 13.56 2.22 8.21
N ARG A 95 13.35 1.49 9.31
CA ARG A 95 13.76 1.89 10.65
C ARG A 95 15.30 1.94 10.71
N LYS A 96 15.85 3.15 10.76
CA LYS A 96 17.29 3.36 11.01
C LYS A 96 17.66 3.05 12.46
#